data_AF-A0A1C4M1R0-F1
#
_entry.id   AF-A0A1C4M1R0-F1
#
_cell.length_a   1.000
_cell.length_b   1.000
_cell.length_c   1.000
_cell.angle_alpha   90.00
_cell.angle_beta   90.00
_cell.angle_gamma   90.00
#
_symmetry.space_group_name_H-M   'P 1'
#
loop_
_entity.id
_entity.type
_entity.pdbx_description
1 polymer ?
#
loop_
_entity_poly.entity_id
_entity_poly.type
_entity_poly.pdbx_seq_one_letter_code
_entity_poly.pdbx_strand_id
1 'polypeptide(L)'
;MERTTDTREGIGGPGEQAVLLAAGLADLAVTTVGTAFASVRGLLRRSDTAELAAEAEQDLIARGRLALDRYTTAPPAHLEVLARHVIAQRDGERV
;
A
#
# COMPACT_ATOMS: atom_id res chain seq x y z
N MET A 1 40.84 -25.39 7.72
CA MET A 1 39.63 -26.18 8.00
C MET A 1 38.56 -25.17 8.42
N GLU A 2 37.90 -24.58 7.43
CA GLU A 2 36.84 -23.58 7.61
C GLU A 2 35.63 -24.22 8.29
N ARG A 3 35.18 -23.66 9.41
CA ARG A 3 33.79 -23.80 9.84
C ARG A 3 33.05 -22.56 9.36
N THR A 4 32.41 -22.69 8.21
CA THR A 4 31.34 -21.81 7.74
C THR A 4 30.07 -22.64 7.70
N THR A 5 29.49 -22.84 8.88
CA THR A 5 28.12 -23.32 9.03
C THR A 5 27.48 -22.50 10.14
N ASP A 6 26.25 -22.08 9.90
CA ASP A 6 25.40 -21.20 10.72
C ASP A 6 25.76 -19.72 10.59
N THR A 7 24.93 -18.87 9.96
CA THR A 7 23.58 -18.55 10.42
C THR A 7 22.60 -18.37 9.24
N ARG A 8 21.70 -19.33 9.04
CA ARG A 8 20.40 -19.09 8.39
C ARG A 8 19.32 -19.11 9.47
N GLU A 9 19.37 -18.15 10.39
CA GLU A 9 18.28 -17.92 11.32
C GLU A 9 17.22 -17.03 10.65
N GLY A 10 16.00 -17.59 10.51
CA GLY A 10 14.77 -16.84 10.73
C GLY A 10 14.19 -16.06 9.54
N ILE A 11 13.82 -16.74 8.46
CA ILE A 11 12.84 -16.23 7.49
C ILE A 11 11.78 -17.32 7.37
N GLY A 12 10.60 -17.13 7.96
CA GLY A 12 9.57 -18.17 8.05
C GLY A 12 8.71 -18.15 9.33
N GLY A 13 8.56 -16.99 9.99
CA GLY A 13 7.62 -16.87 11.11
C GLY A 13 6.16 -16.91 10.63
N PRO A 14 5.18 -17.28 11.49
CA PRO A 14 3.75 -17.29 11.14
C PRO A 14 3.24 -15.96 10.55
N GLY A 15 3.83 -14.83 10.98
CA GLY A 15 3.53 -13.51 10.45
C GLY A 15 4.00 -13.31 9.01
N GLU A 16 5.16 -13.85 8.64
CA GLU A 16 5.66 -13.77 7.26
C GLU A 16 4.79 -14.58 6.31
N GLN A 17 4.37 -15.78 6.71
CA GLN A 17 3.45 -16.60 5.94
C GLN A 17 2.09 -15.90 5.75
N ALA A 18 1.60 -15.20 6.77
CA ALA A 18 0.36 -14.41 6.69
C ALA A 18 0.51 -13.22 5.72
N VAL A 19 1.66 -12.54 5.73
CA VAL A 19 1.96 -11.46 4.79
C VAL A 19 2.02 -11.98 3.36
N LEU A 20 2.70 -13.11 3.13
CA LEU A 20 2.76 -13.74 1.80
C LEU A 20 1.37 -14.16 1.29
N LEU A 21 0.52 -14.70 2.17
CA LEU A 21 -0.86 -15.05 1.83
C LEU A 21 -1.68 -13.81 1.47
N ALA A 22 -1.59 -12.75 2.29
CA ALA A 22 -2.27 -11.49 2.02
C ALA A 22 -1.80 -10.86 0.71
N ALA A 23 -0.50 -10.91 0.42
CA ALA A 23 0.08 -10.45 -0.83
C ALA A 23 -0.46 -11.24 -2.04
N GLY A 24 -0.54 -12.57 -1.93
CA GLY A 24 -1.11 -13.42 -2.98
C GLY A 24 -2.61 -13.15 -3.22
N LEU A 25 -3.38 -12.93 -2.15
CA LEU A 25 -4.80 -12.53 -2.26
C LEU A 25 -4.95 -11.16 -2.92
N ALA A 26 -4.08 -10.21 -2.57
CA ALA A 26 -4.07 -8.89 -3.18
C ALA A 26 -3.74 -8.96 -4.68
N ASP A 27 -2.70 -9.72 -5.06
CA ASP A 27 -2.31 -9.92 -6.45
C ASP A 27 -3.43 -10.56 -7.30
N LEU A 28 -4.09 -11.59 -6.75
CA LEU A 28 -5.23 -12.24 -7.40
C LEU A 28 -6.41 -11.28 -7.60
N ALA A 29 -6.75 -10.48 -6.57
CA ALA A 29 -7.82 -9.50 -6.65
C ALA A 29 -7.51 -8.43 -7.71
N VAL A 30 -6.29 -7.90 -7.72
CA VAL A 30 -5.83 -6.90 -8.70
C VAL A 30 -5.91 -7.46 -10.12
N THR A 31 -5.42 -8.68 -10.34
CA THR A 31 -5.46 -9.34 -11.64
C THR A 31 -6.89 -9.58 -12.12
N THR A 32 -7.78 -10.02 -11.23
CA THR A 32 -9.19 -10.29 -11.56
C THR A 32 -9.94 -9.00 -11.91
N VAL A 33 -9.74 -7.92 -11.14
CA VAL A 33 -10.36 -6.63 -11.42
C VAL A 33 -9.83 -6.03 -12.73
N GLY A 34 -8.51 -6.12 -12.97
CA GLY A 34 -7.88 -5.62 -14.20
C GLY A 34 -8.39 -6.33 -15.46
N THR A 35 -8.52 -7.65 -15.41
CA THR A 35 -9.04 -8.45 -16.54
C THR A 35 -10.52 -8.16 -16.84
N ALA A 36 -11.34 -7.99 -15.80
CA ALA A 36 -12.73 -7.56 -15.94
C ALA A 36 -12.83 -6.16 -16.56
N PHE A 37 -12.02 -5.20 -16.09
CA PHE A 37 -12.00 -3.84 -16.61
C PHE A 37 -11.54 -3.77 -18.08
N ALA A 38 -10.49 -4.52 -18.45
CA ALA A 38 -10.02 -4.61 -19.82
C ALA A 38 -11.10 -5.18 -20.77
N SER A 39 -11.85 -6.17 -20.29
CA SER A 39 -12.97 -6.76 -21.03
C SER A 39 -14.10 -5.76 -21.24
N VAL A 40 -14.51 -5.04 -20.18
CA VAL A 40 -15.52 -3.97 -20.26
C VAL A 40 -15.08 -2.87 -21.23
N ARG A 41 -13.84 -2.38 -21.14
CA ARG A 41 -13.29 -1.39 -22.06
C ARG A 41 -13.29 -1.88 -23.51
N GLY A 42 -12.95 -3.15 -23.74
CA GLY A 42 -13.00 -3.77 -25.06
C GLY A 42 -14.42 -3.78 -25.66
N LEU A 43 -15.42 -4.04 -24.84
CA LEU A 43 -16.83 -3.97 -25.23
C LEU A 43 -17.28 -2.53 -25.52
N LEU A 44 -16.97 -1.56 -24.64
CA LEU A 44 -17.31 -0.15 -24.86
C LEU A 44 -16.65 0.46 -26.11
N ARG A 45 -15.42 0.03 -26.44
CA ARG A 45 -14.74 0.46 -27.68
C ARG A 45 -15.44 -0.05 -28.93
N ARG A 46 -16.09 -1.23 -28.86
CA ARG A 46 -16.85 -1.81 -29.96
C ARG A 46 -18.22 -1.14 -30.14
N SER A 47 -18.73 -0.49 -29.09
CA SER A 47 -20.07 0.13 -29.05
C SER A 47 -20.11 1.63 -29.41
N ASP A 48 -19.07 2.19 -30.04
CA ASP A 48 -18.92 3.64 -30.31
C ASP A 48 -18.91 4.55 -29.06
N THR A 49 -19.04 3.98 -27.86
CA THR A 49 -18.95 4.67 -26.56
C THR A 49 -17.51 4.84 -26.06
N ALA A 50 -16.53 4.88 -26.95
CA ALA A 50 -15.12 4.90 -26.60
C ALA A 50 -14.72 6.15 -25.78
N GLU A 51 -15.37 7.28 -26.06
CA GLU A 51 -15.13 8.54 -25.34
C GLU A 51 -15.58 8.47 -23.87
N LEU A 52 -16.75 7.88 -23.59
CA LEU A 52 -17.24 7.65 -22.22
C LEU A 52 -16.32 6.71 -21.43
N ALA A 53 -15.73 5.71 -22.08
CA ALA A 53 -14.76 4.81 -21.45
C ALA A 53 -13.45 5.52 -21.10
N ALA A 54 -13.00 6.46 -21.94
CA ALA A 54 -11.80 7.25 -21.69
C ALA A 54 -12.01 8.23 -20.52
N GLU A 55 -13.19 8.86 -20.42
CA GLU A 55 -13.52 9.74 -19.30
C GLU A 55 -13.62 8.97 -17.97
N ALA A 56 -14.26 7.80 -17.97
CA ALA A 56 -14.32 6.93 -16.79
C ALA A 56 -12.93 6.44 -16.33
N GLU A 57 -12.02 6.15 -17.27
CA GLU A 57 -10.63 5.80 -16.95
C GLU A 57 -9.90 6.97 -16.27
N GLN A 58 -10.05 8.19 -16.78
CA GLN A 58 -9.41 9.36 -16.20
C GLN A 58 -9.92 9.65 -14.78
N ASP A 59 -11.23 9.53 -14.54
CA ASP A 59 -11.81 9.66 -13.20
C ASP A 59 -11.25 8.58 -12.25
N LEU A 60 -11.15 7.32 -12.70
CA LEU A 60 -10.60 6.25 -11.88
C LEU A 60 -9.11 6.49 -11.53
N ILE A 61 -8.32 7.00 -12.46
CA ILE A 61 -6.93 7.40 -12.21
C ILE A 61 -6.86 8.54 -11.18
N ALA A 62 -7.72 9.56 -11.31
CA ALA A 62 -7.78 10.67 -10.36
C ALA A 62 -8.15 10.20 -8.95
N ARG A 63 -9.16 9.33 -8.83
CA ARG A 63 -9.56 8.69 -7.56
C ARG A 63 -8.46 7.81 -6.99
N GLY A 64 -7.75 7.06 -7.85
CA GLY A 64 -6.63 6.22 -7.45
C GLY A 64 -5.49 7.05 -6.86
N ARG A 65 -5.15 8.18 -7.48
CA ARG A 65 -4.17 9.14 -6.93
C ARG A 65 -4.61 9.68 -5.57
N LEU A 66 -5.88 10.06 -5.40
CA LEU A 66 -6.41 10.53 -4.12
C LEU A 66 -6.39 9.43 -3.04
N ALA A 67 -6.71 8.18 -3.40
CA ALA A 67 -6.62 7.06 -2.48
C ALA A 67 -5.18 6.79 -2.06
N LEU A 68 -4.25 6.78 -3.01
CA LEU A 68 -2.83 6.61 -2.73
C LEU A 68 -2.30 7.73 -1.83
N ASP A 69 -2.61 8.98 -2.15
CA ASP A 69 -2.22 10.15 -1.36
C ASP A 69 -2.67 10.03 0.10
N ARG A 70 -3.88 9.52 0.37
CA ARG A 70 -4.36 9.25 1.74
C ARG A 70 -3.55 8.20 2.49
N TYR A 71 -2.98 7.22 1.81
CA TYR A 71 -2.19 6.15 2.43
C TYR A 71 -0.69 6.46 2.48
N THR A 72 -0.18 7.27 1.54
CA THR A 72 1.24 7.62 1.46
C THR A 72 1.58 8.90 2.21
N THR A 73 0.62 9.78 2.42
CA THR A 73 0.79 10.93 3.32
C THR A 73 0.83 10.42 4.74
N ALA A 74 2.04 10.11 5.21
CA ALA A 74 2.27 9.76 6.60
C ALA A 74 1.64 10.84 7.48
N PRO A 75 0.76 10.49 8.44
CA PRO A 75 0.35 11.42 9.46
C PRO A 75 1.61 12.04 10.07
N PRO A 76 1.62 13.35 10.40
CA PRO A 76 2.70 13.91 11.21
C PRO A 76 2.98 12.96 12.36
N ALA A 77 4.25 12.73 12.71
CA ALA A 77 4.61 11.85 13.82
C ALA A 77 4.11 12.49 15.14
N HIS A 78 2.80 12.45 15.39
CA HIS A 78 2.14 13.10 16.50
C HIS A 78 2.68 12.53 17.81
N LEU A 79 3.06 11.25 17.81
CA LEU A 79 3.73 10.60 18.93
C LEU A 79 5.15 11.13 19.15
N GLU A 80 5.90 11.47 18.10
CA GLU A 80 7.22 12.07 18.25
C GLU A 80 7.12 13.52 18.74
N VAL A 81 6.15 14.28 18.22
CA VAL A 81 5.85 15.64 18.67
C VAL A 81 5.39 15.64 20.13
N LEU A 82 4.51 14.72 20.52
CA LEU A 82 4.08 14.51 21.91
C LEU A 82 5.24 14.09 22.81
N ALA A 83 6.08 13.15 22.36
CA ALA A 83 7.24 12.71 23.12
C ALA A 83 8.23 13.86 23.35
N ARG A 84 8.54 14.66 22.32
CA ARG A 84 9.39 15.86 22.45
C ARG A 84 8.78 16.88 23.41
N HIS A 85 7.47 17.09 23.36
CA HIS A 85 6.78 18.02 24.26
C HIS A 85 6.82 17.57 25.72
N VAL A 86 6.60 16.27 25.98
CA VAL A 86 6.66 15.70 27.34
C VAL A 86 8.08 15.73 27.89
N ILE A 87 9.09 15.45 27.06
CA ILE A 87 10.51 15.56 27.46
C ILE A 87 10.85 17.01 27.82
N ALA A 88 10.46 17.97 26.97
CA ALA A 88 10.71 19.40 27.20
C ALA A 88 10.03 19.93 28.48
N GLN A 89 8.79 19.51 28.79
CA GLN A 89 8.14 19.87 30.06
C GLN A 89 8.89 19.30 31.27
N ARG A 90 9.29 18.03 31.22
CA ARG A 90 9.98 17.36 32.34
C ARG A 90 11.37 17.92 32.64
N ASP A 91 12.07 18.40 31.63
CA ASP A 91 13.39 19.01 31.82
C ASP A 91 13.28 20.44 32.38
N GLY A 92 12.20 21.17 32.07
CA GLY A 92 11.92 22.49 32.66
C GLY A 92 11.44 22.45 34.12
N GLU A 93 10.84 21.35 34.55
CA GLU A 93 10.42 21.12 35.95
C GLU A 93 11.59 20.65 36.85
N ARG A 94 12.68 20.16 36.25
CA ARG A 94 13.87 19.64 36.96
C ARG A 94 14.98 20.69 37.18
N VAL A 95 14.81 21.92 36.70
CA VAL A 95 15.73 23.06 36.86
C VAL A 95 15.10 24.08 37.79
#